data_AF-A0A2V6EZJ4-F1
#
_entry.id   AF-A0A2V6EZJ4-F1
#
_cell.length_a   1.000
_cell.length_b   1.000
_cell.length_c   1.000
_cell.angle_alpha   90.00
_cell.angle_beta   90.00
_cell.angle_gamma   90.00
#
_symmetry.space_group_name_H-M   'P 1'
#
loop_
_entity.id
_entity.type
_entity.pdbx_description
1 polymer ?
#
loop_
_entity_poly.entity_id
_entity_poly.type
_entity_poly.pdbx_seq_one_letter_code
_entity_poly.pdbx_strand_id
1 'polypeptide(L)'
;MPYGLDDLGRPIFLISTMAMHTQNLEADPRASLLITQPDTSGDPLGASRVTLLGNVARISGGEIADARRLYLERYPNSKHWVDFEDFSFYCMEVVDVYYVGGFGIMGWVSAPEYEQAKPDPLADSASGIVKHMNTDHADALILLARAFAGIEAEEATMTSVDRLGFNVRLKTSEGMRGVRIAFLREVRSPAEARTVLVEMTQRAR
;
A
#
# COMPACT_ATOMS: atom_id res chain seq x y z
N MET A 1 -6.57 10.64 -8.36
CA MET A 1 -7.46 10.13 -9.43
C MET A 1 -7.94 8.74 -9.02
N PRO A 2 -9.24 8.42 -9.11
CA PRO A 2 -9.73 7.05 -8.92
C PRO A 2 -9.14 6.11 -9.99
N TYR A 3 -8.86 4.85 -9.63
CA TYR A 3 -8.31 3.86 -10.56
C TYR A 3 -8.70 2.42 -10.18
N GLY A 4 -8.98 1.60 -11.18
CA GLY A 4 -9.01 0.14 -11.08
C GLY A 4 -7.62 -0.45 -11.26
N LEU A 5 -7.48 -1.75 -11.02
CA LEU A 5 -6.27 -2.51 -11.32
C LEU A 5 -6.67 -3.71 -12.16
N ASP A 6 -5.85 -4.09 -13.13
CA ASP A 6 -5.96 -5.40 -13.77
C ASP A 6 -5.14 -6.46 -13.02
N ASP A 7 -5.13 -7.68 -13.56
CA ASP A 7 -4.45 -8.83 -12.96
C ASP A 7 -2.91 -8.69 -12.94
N LEU A 8 -2.36 -7.74 -13.71
CA LEU A 8 -0.93 -7.41 -13.73
C LEU A 8 -0.59 -6.20 -12.83
N GLY A 9 -1.59 -5.64 -12.13
CA GLY A 9 -1.42 -4.46 -11.29
C GLY A 9 -1.36 -3.14 -12.07
N ARG A 10 -1.69 -3.11 -13.38
CA ARG A 10 -1.69 -1.87 -14.15
C ARG A 10 -2.86 -0.97 -13.76
N PRO A 11 -2.62 0.32 -13.43
CA PRO A 11 -3.71 1.26 -13.16
C PRO A 11 -4.61 1.49 -14.38
N ILE A 12 -5.92 1.30 -14.17
CA ILE A 12 -6.97 1.61 -15.15
C ILE A 12 -7.72 2.85 -14.69
N PHE A 13 -7.79 3.86 -15.55
CA PHE A 13 -8.49 5.11 -15.30
C PHE A 13 -9.72 5.22 -16.19
N LEU A 14 -10.78 5.85 -15.67
CA LEU A 14 -11.93 6.33 -16.44
C LEU A 14 -11.92 7.85 -16.36
N ILE A 15 -11.51 8.50 -17.44
CA ILE A 15 -11.26 9.95 -17.47
C ILE A 15 -11.98 10.61 -18.64
N SER A 16 -12.43 11.85 -18.42
CA SER A 16 -13.10 12.63 -19.46
C SER A 16 -12.08 13.13 -20.49
N THR A 17 -12.39 13.05 -21.77
CA THR A 17 -11.61 13.61 -22.88
C THR A 17 -11.48 15.13 -22.78
N MET A 18 -12.38 15.79 -22.06
CA MET A 18 -12.32 17.23 -21.81
C MET A 18 -11.36 17.61 -20.67
N ALA A 19 -10.92 16.66 -19.85
CA ALA A 19 -10.09 16.95 -18.69
C ALA A 19 -8.64 17.31 -19.10
N MET A 20 -8.04 18.28 -18.41
CA MET A 20 -6.67 18.72 -18.68
C MET A 20 -5.65 17.58 -18.59
N HIS A 21 -5.82 16.64 -17.65
CA HIS A 21 -4.92 15.50 -17.57
C HIS A 21 -5.04 14.57 -18.78
N THR A 22 -6.22 14.47 -19.41
CA THR A 22 -6.39 13.68 -20.64
C THR A 22 -5.71 14.37 -21.82
N GLN A 23 -5.88 15.68 -21.98
CA GLN A 23 -5.19 16.46 -23.02
C GLN A 23 -3.66 16.38 -22.86
N ASN A 24 -3.17 16.42 -21.61
CA ASN A 24 -1.75 16.24 -21.34
C ASN A 24 -1.26 14.85 -21.75
N LEU A 25 -2.02 13.79 -21.44
CA LEU A 25 -1.69 12.41 -21.81
C LEU A 25 -1.75 12.16 -23.32
N GLU A 26 -2.67 12.81 -24.04
CA GLU A 26 -2.73 12.75 -25.50
C GLU A 26 -1.52 13.43 -26.16
N ALA A 27 -1.00 14.50 -25.54
CA ALA A 27 0.21 15.18 -26.01
C ALA A 27 1.50 14.42 -25.65
N ASP A 28 1.56 13.84 -24.45
CA ASP A 28 2.68 13.04 -23.97
C ASP A 28 2.18 11.95 -23.00
N PRO A 29 2.29 10.66 -23.35
CA PRO A 29 1.73 9.58 -22.53
C PRO A 29 2.49 9.35 -21.23
N ARG A 30 3.67 9.94 -21.05
CA ARG A 30 4.50 9.70 -19.86
C ARG A 30 3.86 10.35 -18.64
N ALA A 31 3.58 9.53 -17.62
CA ALA A 31 3.00 10.00 -16.37
C ALA A 31 3.53 9.21 -15.17
N SER A 32 3.24 9.74 -13.98
CA SER A 32 3.45 9.03 -12.74
C SER A 32 2.19 9.02 -11.88
N LEU A 33 1.95 7.93 -11.16
CA LEU A 33 0.88 7.81 -10.18
C LEU A 33 1.48 7.65 -8.78
N LEU A 34 1.29 8.67 -7.94
CA LEU A 34 1.62 8.61 -6.51
C LEU A 34 0.46 8.00 -5.73
N ILE A 35 0.74 6.96 -4.96
CA ILE A 35 -0.19 6.30 -4.06
C ILE A 35 0.38 6.36 -2.65
N THR A 36 -0.42 6.86 -1.71
CA THR A 36 -0.03 6.98 -0.30
C THR A 36 -0.84 6.02 0.55
N GLN A 37 -0.24 5.52 1.63
CA GLN A 37 -0.95 4.77 2.66
C GLN A 37 -2.15 5.58 3.18
N PRO A 38 -3.34 4.98 3.33
CA PRO A 38 -4.49 5.64 3.96
C PRO A 38 -4.24 5.94 5.45
N ASP A 39 -5.00 6.90 6.00
CA ASP A 39 -5.10 7.16 7.44
C ASP A 39 -3.76 7.41 8.16
N THR A 40 -2.90 8.26 7.60
CA THR A 40 -1.61 8.66 8.18
C THR A 40 -1.76 9.70 9.30
N SER A 41 -2.69 9.50 10.24
CA SER A 41 -2.87 10.40 11.38
C SER A 41 -1.61 10.38 12.26
N GLY A 42 -0.74 11.38 12.09
CA GLY A 42 0.56 11.46 12.75
C GLY A 42 1.65 12.01 11.85
N ASP A 43 2.71 11.22 11.64
CA ASP A 43 3.94 11.62 10.96
C ASP A 43 3.92 11.21 9.48
N PRO A 44 3.82 12.18 8.53
CA PRO A 44 3.79 11.89 7.10
C PRO A 44 5.06 11.20 6.58
N LEU A 45 6.21 11.38 7.23
CA LEU A 45 7.48 10.79 6.79
C LEU A 45 7.54 9.29 7.07
N GLY A 46 6.82 8.84 8.10
CA GLY A 46 6.70 7.44 8.49
C GLY A 46 5.70 6.64 7.64
N ALA A 47 4.89 7.30 6.80
CA ALA A 47 3.89 6.64 5.97
C ALA A 47 4.49 5.99 4.73
N SER A 48 3.98 4.82 4.35
CA SER A 48 4.36 4.18 3.10
C SER A 48 3.78 4.93 1.90
N ARG A 49 4.53 4.99 0.81
CA ARG A 49 4.10 5.54 -0.47
C ARG A 49 4.81 4.86 -1.61
N VAL A 50 4.17 4.85 -2.76
CA VAL A 50 4.71 4.31 -4.00
C VAL A 50 4.41 5.27 -5.15
N THR A 51 5.40 5.48 -6.01
CA THR A 51 5.23 6.18 -7.28
C THR A 51 5.40 5.17 -8.40
N LEU A 52 4.32 4.94 -9.15
CA LEU A 52 4.40 4.20 -10.41
C LEU A 52 4.77 5.18 -11.51
N LEU A 53 5.75 4.85 -12.35
CA LEU A 53 6.12 5.61 -13.53
C LEU A 53 5.78 4.77 -14.75
N GLY A 54 5.18 5.40 -15.77
CA GLY A 54 4.72 4.64 -16.92
C GLY A 54 4.20 5.49 -18.06
N ASN A 55 3.70 4.79 -19.07
CA ASN A 55 3.00 5.40 -20.19
C ASN A 55 1.51 5.11 -20.06
N VAL A 56 0.68 6.15 -20.17
CA VAL A 56 -0.77 6.03 -20.10
C VAL A 56 -1.36 6.15 -21.49
N ALA A 57 -2.03 5.10 -21.94
CA ALA A 57 -2.64 5.05 -23.26
C ALA A 57 -4.13 4.72 -23.17
N ARG A 58 -4.90 5.22 -24.14
CA ARG A 58 -6.33 4.91 -24.24
C ARG A 58 -6.51 3.43 -24.55
N ILE A 59 -7.37 2.75 -23.79
CA ILE A 59 -7.74 1.35 -24.05
C ILE A 59 -8.65 1.31 -25.28
N SER A 60 -8.40 0.35 -26.18
CA SER A 60 -9.18 0.19 -27.41
C SER A 60 -9.51 -1.28 -27.67
N GLY A 61 -10.54 -1.52 -28.49
CA GLY A 61 -10.89 -2.88 -28.91
C GLY A 61 -11.40 -3.76 -27.76
N GLY A 62 -10.94 -5.02 -27.73
CA GLY A 62 -11.49 -6.07 -26.86
C GLY A 62 -11.27 -5.85 -25.35
N GLU A 63 -10.30 -5.03 -24.96
CA GLU A 63 -9.93 -4.82 -23.55
C GLU A 63 -10.89 -3.89 -22.79
N ILE A 64 -11.73 -3.14 -23.51
CA ILE A 64 -12.66 -2.17 -22.90
C ILE A 64 -13.65 -2.86 -21.95
N ALA A 65 -14.13 -4.05 -22.30
CA ALA A 65 -15.11 -4.76 -21.49
C ALA A 65 -14.55 -5.15 -20.12
N ASP A 66 -13.30 -5.65 -20.10
CA ASP A 66 -12.62 -6.03 -18.87
C ASP A 66 -12.24 -4.81 -18.04
N ALA A 67 -11.73 -3.75 -18.67
CA ALA A 67 -11.46 -2.48 -17.99
C ALA A 67 -12.70 -1.90 -17.33
N ARG A 68 -13.85 -1.94 -18.04
CA ARG A 68 -15.14 -1.50 -17.50
C ARG A 68 -15.57 -2.34 -16.30
N ARG A 69 -15.44 -3.67 -16.38
CA ARG A 69 -15.77 -4.57 -15.28
C ARG A 69 -14.94 -4.25 -14.04
N LEU A 70 -13.61 -4.28 -14.17
CA LEU A 70 -12.66 -4.05 -13.08
C LEU A 70 -12.85 -2.66 -12.42
N TYR A 71 -13.05 -1.62 -13.22
CA TYR A 71 -13.24 -0.28 -12.70
C TYR A 71 -14.57 -0.13 -11.94
N LEU A 72 -15.67 -0.68 -12.47
CA LEU A 72 -17.00 -0.56 -11.85
C LEU A 72 -17.18 -1.46 -10.62
N GLU A 73 -16.42 -2.56 -10.51
CA GLU A 73 -16.33 -3.34 -9.27
C GLU A 73 -15.83 -2.47 -8.10
N ARG A 74 -14.89 -1.57 -8.37
CA ARG A 74 -14.34 -0.64 -7.37
C ARG A 74 -15.14 0.65 -7.21
N TYR A 75 -15.73 1.16 -8.30
CA TYR A 75 -16.48 2.43 -8.32
C TYR A 75 -17.88 2.26 -8.93
N PRO A 76 -18.84 1.66 -8.20
CA PRO A 76 -20.18 1.37 -8.74
C PRO A 76 -20.95 2.59 -9.23
N ASN A 77 -20.74 3.75 -8.60
CA ASN A 77 -21.40 5.01 -8.97
C ASN A 77 -21.00 5.50 -10.36
N SER A 78 -19.85 5.06 -10.90
CA SER A 78 -19.41 5.47 -12.24
C SER A 78 -20.28 4.91 -13.37
N LYS A 79 -21.18 3.95 -13.08
CA LYS A 79 -22.21 3.47 -14.02
C LYS A 79 -23.06 4.59 -14.62
N HIS A 80 -23.16 5.74 -13.96
CA HIS A 80 -23.96 6.88 -14.44
C HIS A 80 -23.29 7.67 -15.58
N TRP A 81 -21.97 7.57 -15.76
CA TRP A 81 -21.22 8.36 -16.75
C TRP A 81 -20.21 7.54 -17.56
N VAL A 82 -19.99 6.27 -17.22
CA VAL A 82 -19.02 5.39 -17.90
C VAL A 82 -19.29 5.21 -19.40
N ASP A 83 -20.55 5.33 -19.81
CA ASP A 83 -20.98 5.18 -21.20
C ASP A 83 -21.18 6.54 -21.90
N PHE A 84 -20.78 7.66 -21.28
CA PHE A 84 -20.80 8.97 -21.93
C PHE A 84 -19.69 9.07 -22.97
N GLU A 85 -19.98 9.72 -24.11
CA GLU A 85 -19.05 9.86 -25.23
C GLU A 85 -17.76 10.61 -24.86
N ASP A 86 -17.84 11.49 -23.85
CA ASP A 86 -16.70 12.24 -23.36
C ASP A 86 -15.88 11.47 -22.32
N PHE A 87 -16.20 10.22 -21.98
CA PHE A 87 -15.37 9.39 -21.09
C PHE A 87 -14.69 8.26 -21.84
N SER A 88 -13.48 7.91 -21.42
CA SER A 88 -12.75 6.77 -21.99
C SER A 88 -11.85 6.10 -20.95
N PHE A 89 -11.62 4.81 -21.16
CA PHE A 89 -10.69 4.05 -20.35
C PHE A 89 -9.25 4.25 -20.83
N TYR A 90 -8.34 4.36 -19.87
CA TYR A 90 -6.91 4.48 -20.08
C TYR A 90 -6.19 3.49 -19.17
N CYS A 91 -5.08 2.92 -19.64
CA CYS A 91 -4.23 2.01 -18.87
C CYS A 91 -2.83 2.60 -18.74
N MET A 92 -2.23 2.51 -17.55
CA MET A 92 -0.81 2.80 -17.34
C MET A 92 0.01 1.51 -17.51
N GLU A 93 0.83 1.46 -18.55
CA GLU A 93 1.93 0.51 -18.64
C GLU A 93 3.04 0.94 -17.68
N VAL A 94 3.25 0.19 -16.60
CA VAL A 94 4.25 0.48 -15.57
C VAL A 94 5.64 0.16 -16.13
N VAL A 95 6.53 1.14 -16.06
CA VAL A 95 7.93 1.05 -16.52
C VAL A 95 8.87 0.89 -15.33
N ASP A 96 8.65 1.67 -14.28
CA ASP A 96 9.44 1.62 -13.05
C ASP A 96 8.55 1.96 -11.84
N VAL A 97 8.96 1.47 -10.68
CA VAL A 97 8.29 1.74 -9.41
C VAL A 97 9.30 2.25 -8.41
N TYR A 98 8.98 3.38 -7.77
CA TYR A 98 9.75 3.89 -6.64
C TYR A 98 8.95 3.74 -5.36
N TYR A 99 9.42 2.89 -4.46
CA TYR A 99 8.77 2.62 -3.18
C TYR A 99 9.50 3.29 -2.03
N VAL A 100 8.73 3.84 -1.09
CA VAL A 100 9.26 4.26 0.21
C VAL A 100 8.34 3.76 1.32
N GLY A 101 8.85 2.88 2.17
CA GLY A 101 8.09 2.19 3.22
C GLY A 101 7.97 2.93 4.55
N GLY A 102 8.28 4.23 4.58
CA GLY A 102 8.38 5.01 5.82
C GLY A 102 9.83 5.13 6.29
N PHE A 103 10.13 4.65 7.49
CA PHE A 103 11.46 4.75 8.09
C PHE A 103 12.42 3.68 7.55
N GLY A 104 13.40 4.10 6.74
CA GLY A 104 14.61 3.32 6.49
C GLY A 104 14.57 2.31 5.33
N ILE A 105 13.45 2.17 4.62
CA ILE A 105 13.38 1.34 3.40
C ILE A 105 12.84 2.19 2.25
N MET A 106 13.69 2.36 1.22
CA MET A 106 13.33 2.95 -0.06
C MET A 106 14.07 2.23 -1.18
N GLY A 107 13.47 2.16 -2.36
CA GLY A 107 14.13 1.50 -3.48
C GLY A 107 13.33 1.54 -4.77
N TRP A 108 14.06 1.34 -5.85
CA TRP A 108 13.50 1.05 -7.16
C TRP A 108 13.08 -0.41 -7.23
N VAL A 109 11.93 -0.66 -7.86
CA VAL A 109 11.42 -1.98 -8.24
C VAL A 109 11.17 -1.93 -9.74
N SER A 110 11.72 -2.90 -10.46
CA SER A 110 11.57 -2.96 -11.91
C SER A 110 10.16 -3.39 -12.31
N ALA A 111 9.72 -3.05 -13.53
CA ALA A 111 8.42 -3.49 -14.03
C ALA A 111 8.21 -5.03 -13.97
N PRO A 112 9.18 -5.89 -14.35
CA PRO A 112 9.01 -7.34 -14.22
C PRO A 112 8.86 -7.83 -12.78
N GLU A 113 9.59 -7.23 -11.83
CA GLU A 113 9.44 -7.56 -10.41
C GLU A 113 8.07 -7.12 -9.87
N TYR A 114 7.58 -5.97 -10.31
CA TYR A 114 6.24 -5.48 -9.97
C TYR A 114 5.14 -6.39 -10.52
N GLU A 115 5.21 -6.77 -11.80
CA GLU A 115 4.23 -7.62 -12.48
C GLU A 115 4.16 -9.03 -11.86
N GLN A 116 5.30 -9.57 -11.41
CA GLN A 116 5.37 -10.89 -10.78
C GLN A 116 5.02 -10.87 -9.28
N ALA A 117 4.99 -9.69 -8.66
CA ALA A 117 4.66 -9.54 -7.26
C ALA A 117 3.19 -9.89 -7.00
N LYS A 118 2.89 -10.27 -5.77
CA LYS A 118 1.52 -10.50 -5.31
C LYS A 118 1.24 -9.62 -4.10
N PRO A 119 0.02 -9.04 -4.01
CA PRO A 119 -0.41 -8.35 -2.80
C PRO A 119 -0.19 -9.22 -1.56
N ASP A 120 0.18 -8.58 -0.45
CA ASP A 120 0.37 -9.28 0.81
C ASP A 120 -0.96 -9.88 1.29
N PRO A 121 -0.99 -11.12 1.81
CA PRO A 121 -2.24 -11.75 2.28
C PRO A 121 -2.90 -11.00 3.44
N LEU A 122 -2.17 -10.13 4.15
CA LEU A 122 -2.73 -9.31 5.20
C LEU A 122 -3.25 -7.95 4.70
N ALA A 123 -3.06 -7.58 3.44
CA ALA A 123 -3.29 -6.21 2.94
C ALA A 123 -4.65 -5.61 3.36
N ASP A 124 -5.74 -6.36 3.19
CA ASP A 124 -7.10 -5.90 3.53
C ASP A 124 -7.37 -5.81 5.04
N SER A 125 -6.60 -6.54 5.84
CA SER A 125 -6.76 -6.63 7.29
C SER A 125 -5.74 -5.81 8.09
N ALA A 126 -4.70 -5.32 7.42
CA ALA A 126 -3.54 -4.68 8.07
C ALA A 126 -3.95 -3.46 8.90
N SER A 127 -4.87 -2.63 8.39
CA SER A 127 -5.38 -1.46 9.12
C SER A 127 -6.08 -1.84 10.43
N GLY A 128 -6.88 -2.90 10.41
CA GLY A 128 -7.56 -3.44 11.59
C GLY A 128 -6.57 -3.99 12.64
N ILE A 129 -5.55 -4.73 12.19
CA ILE A 129 -4.50 -5.28 13.07
C ILE A 129 -3.72 -4.14 13.73
N VAL A 130 -3.25 -3.17 12.94
CA VAL A 130 -2.51 -1.99 13.44
C VAL A 130 -3.34 -1.22 14.47
N LYS A 131 -4.61 -0.95 14.16
CA LYS A 131 -5.51 -0.23 15.08
C LYS A 131 -5.70 -0.96 16.39
N HIS A 132 -5.96 -2.28 16.34
CA HIS A 132 -6.15 -3.10 17.53
C HIS A 132 -4.88 -3.13 18.40
N MET A 133 -3.71 -3.36 17.79
CA MET A 133 -2.44 -3.38 18.51
C MET A 133 -2.13 -2.04 19.18
N ASN A 134 -2.38 -0.93 18.50
CA ASN A 134 -2.13 0.40 19.05
C ASN A 134 -3.12 0.82 20.13
N THR A 135 -4.36 0.30 20.09
CA THR A 135 -5.40 0.66 21.08
C THR A 135 -5.27 -0.17 22.35
N ASP A 136 -5.04 -1.48 22.19
CA ASP A 136 -5.19 -2.43 23.29
C ASP A 136 -3.85 -3.01 23.79
N HIS A 137 -2.75 -2.88 23.03
CA HIS A 137 -1.50 -3.62 23.28
C HIS A 137 -0.22 -2.78 23.08
N ALA A 138 -0.25 -1.48 23.40
CA ALA A 138 0.91 -0.59 23.27
C ALA A 138 2.09 -1.01 24.17
N ASP A 139 1.79 -1.56 25.36
CA ASP A 139 2.76 -2.13 26.29
C ASP A 139 3.46 -3.37 25.71
N ALA A 140 2.71 -4.24 25.03
CA ALA A 140 3.27 -5.39 24.33
C ALA A 140 4.23 -4.95 23.22
N LEU A 141 3.94 -3.86 22.50
CA LEU A 141 4.85 -3.32 21.47
C LEU A 141 6.19 -2.85 22.06
N ILE A 142 6.19 -2.22 23.24
CA ILE A 142 7.42 -1.84 23.95
C ILE A 142 8.22 -3.08 24.32
N LEU A 143 7.55 -4.10 24.87
CA LEU A 143 8.18 -5.36 25.24
C LEU A 143 8.82 -6.06 24.02
N LEU A 144 8.10 -6.11 22.90
CA LEU A 144 8.58 -6.71 21.66
C LEU A 144 9.77 -5.92 21.08
N ALA A 145 9.75 -4.59 21.14
CA ALA A 145 10.87 -3.75 20.72
C ALA A 145 12.13 -4.01 21.55
N ARG A 146 11.99 -4.14 22.87
CA ARG A 146 13.11 -4.52 23.74
C ARG A 146 13.65 -5.91 23.38
N ALA A 147 12.78 -6.91 23.31
CA ALA A 147 13.21 -8.31 23.16
C ALA A 147 13.74 -8.66 21.76
N PHE A 148 13.12 -8.12 20.71
CA PHE A 148 13.43 -8.50 19.32
C PHE A 148 14.24 -7.47 18.55
N ALA A 149 14.28 -6.21 19.00
CA ALA A 149 15.10 -5.16 18.40
C ALA A 149 16.21 -4.63 19.33
N GLY A 150 16.21 -5.00 20.62
CA GLY A 150 17.19 -4.50 21.58
C GLY A 150 17.05 -3.01 21.89
N ILE A 151 15.89 -2.42 21.65
CA ILE A 151 15.65 -0.98 21.81
C ILE A 151 14.74 -0.74 23.03
N GLU A 152 15.23 0.04 23.98
CA GLU A 152 14.44 0.57 25.09
C GLU A 152 13.59 1.75 24.62
N ALA A 153 12.27 1.66 24.80
CA ALA A 153 11.32 2.68 24.38
C ALA A 153 10.35 3.03 25.52
N GLU A 154 9.97 4.31 25.59
CA GLU A 154 8.96 4.85 26.50
C GLU A 154 7.55 4.68 25.91
N GLU A 155 7.43 4.81 24.59
CA GLU A 155 6.19 4.66 23.83
C GLU A 155 6.47 3.89 22.54
N ALA A 156 5.50 3.09 22.10
CA ALA A 156 5.57 2.34 20.86
C ALA A 156 4.24 2.43 20.09
N THR A 157 4.33 2.60 18.76
CA THR A 157 3.19 2.63 17.85
C THR A 157 3.49 1.77 16.63
N MET A 158 2.70 0.74 16.39
CA MET A 158 2.77 -0.03 15.14
C MET A 158 2.31 0.86 13.98
N THR A 159 3.08 0.90 12.89
CA THR A 159 2.81 1.74 11.72
C THR A 159 2.37 0.94 10.50
N SER A 160 2.79 -0.32 10.40
CA SER A 160 2.36 -1.26 9.36
C SER A 160 2.62 -2.71 9.78
N VAL A 161 1.93 -3.64 9.13
CA VAL A 161 2.09 -5.08 9.29
C VAL A 161 1.94 -5.75 7.92
N ASP A 162 2.75 -6.78 7.69
CA ASP A 162 2.72 -7.64 6.50
C ASP A 162 2.99 -9.10 6.94
N ARG A 163 2.94 -10.04 6.00
CA ARG A 163 3.11 -11.47 6.32
C ARG A 163 4.41 -11.83 7.03
N LEU A 164 5.44 -11.00 6.94
CA LEU A 164 6.78 -11.26 7.47
C LEU A 164 7.04 -10.56 8.81
N GLY A 165 6.20 -9.60 9.21
CA GLY A 165 6.41 -8.84 10.44
C GLY A 165 5.68 -7.51 10.44
N PHE A 166 6.17 -6.58 11.23
CA PHE A 166 5.55 -5.27 11.42
C PHE A 166 6.60 -4.19 11.67
N ASN A 167 6.23 -2.96 11.35
CA ASN A 167 7.04 -1.78 11.63
C ASN A 167 6.47 -1.06 12.85
N VAL A 168 7.38 -0.56 13.71
CA VAL A 168 7.04 0.15 14.93
C VAL A 168 7.81 1.45 14.97
N ARG A 169 7.12 2.53 15.33
CA ARG A 169 7.70 3.80 15.73
C ARG A 169 7.84 3.82 17.24
N LEU A 170 9.05 4.05 17.72
CA LEU A 170 9.45 4.04 19.12
C LEU A 170 9.88 5.44 19.54
N LYS A 171 9.42 5.88 20.71
CA LYS A 171 9.97 7.04 21.40
C LYS A 171 10.98 6.55 22.42
N THR A 172 12.23 6.94 22.27
CA THR A 172 13.34 6.57 23.17
C THR A 172 13.91 7.83 23.81
N SER A 173 14.78 7.68 24.82
CA SER A 173 15.47 8.80 25.46
C SER A 173 16.34 9.63 24.48
N GLU A 174 16.77 9.02 23.37
CA GLU A 174 17.57 9.66 22.31
C GLU A 174 16.71 10.28 21.20
N GLY A 175 15.38 10.15 21.29
CA GLY A 175 14.42 10.62 20.29
C GLY A 175 13.64 9.49 19.61
N MET A 176 13.01 9.83 18.49
CA MET A 176 12.15 8.93 17.72
C MET A 176 12.97 7.97 16.85
N ARG A 177 12.63 6.69 16.87
CA ARG A 177 13.23 5.65 16.01
C ARG A 177 12.15 4.80 15.33
N GLY A 178 12.39 4.41 14.09
CA GLY A 178 11.58 3.40 13.39
C GLY A 178 12.33 2.07 13.37
N VAL A 179 11.63 0.96 13.64
CA VAL A 179 12.22 -0.38 13.57
C VAL A 179 11.25 -1.38 12.96
N ARG A 180 11.79 -2.35 12.23
CA ARG A 180 11.05 -3.52 11.75
C ARG A 180 11.30 -4.70 12.67
N ILE A 181 10.23 -5.36 13.11
CA ILE A 181 10.28 -6.58 13.91
C ILE A 181 9.72 -7.72 13.06
N ALA A 182 10.54 -8.74 12.81
CA ALA A 182 10.14 -9.91 12.06
C ALA A 182 9.23 -10.82 12.92
N PHE A 183 8.22 -11.42 12.29
CA PHE A 183 7.50 -12.53 12.90
C PHE A 183 8.41 -13.75 13.02
N LEU A 184 8.07 -14.64 13.97
CA LEU A 184 8.76 -15.92 14.14
C LEU A 184 8.64 -16.85 12.92
N ARG A 185 7.63 -16.60 12.09
CA ARG A 185 7.31 -17.32 10.85
C ARG A 185 6.38 -16.47 10.00
N GLU A 186 6.34 -16.75 8.70
CA GLU A 186 5.37 -16.12 7.78
C GLU A 186 3.93 -16.43 8.23
N VAL A 187 3.06 -15.42 8.17
CA VAL A 187 1.63 -15.53 8.50
C VAL A 187 0.77 -15.25 7.27
N ARG A 188 -0.33 -15.98 7.12
CA ARG A 188 -1.21 -15.87 5.94
C ARG A 188 -2.61 -15.35 6.25
N SER A 189 -2.89 -15.07 7.51
CA SER A 189 -4.20 -14.59 7.95
C SER A 189 -4.10 -13.74 9.22
N PRO A 190 -5.12 -12.91 9.53
CA PRO A 190 -5.18 -12.17 10.80
C PRO A 190 -5.15 -13.08 12.03
N ALA A 191 -5.74 -14.28 11.93
CA ALA A 191 -5.75 -15.26 13.01
C ALA A 191 -4.33 -15.77 13.29
N GLU A 192 -3.57 -16.11 12.25
CA GLU A 192 -2.16 -16.52 12.37
C GLU A 192 -1.29 -15.37 12.91
N ALA A 193 -1.48 -14.14 12.41
CA ALA A 193 -0.77 -12.97 12.91
C ALA A 193 -0.98 -12.78 14.42
N ARG A 194 -2.23 -12.92 14.89
CA ARG A 194 -2.56 -12.88 16.31
C ARG A 194 -1.86 -13.99 17.10
N THR A 195 -1.90 -15.22 16.61
CA THR A 195 -1.24 -16.36 17.27
C THR A 195 0.26 -16.12 17.42
N VAL A 196 0.92 -15.63 16.36
CA VAL A 196 2.36 -15.35 16.39
C VAL A 196 2.69 -14.18 17.32
N LEU A 197 1.90 -13.10 17.32
CA LEU A 197 2.10 -11.96 18.23
C LEU A 197 1.99 -12.37 19.71
N VAL A 198 1.01 -13.20 20.05
CA VAL A 198 0.86 -13.75 21.41
C VAL A 198 2.07 -14.60 21.79
N GLU A 199 2.51 -15.50 20.90
CA GLU A 199 3.68 -16.34 21.12
C GLU A 199 4.96 -15.49 21.32
N MET A 200 5.16 -14.46 20.49
CA MET A 200 6.29 -13.52 20.63
C MET A 200 6.24 -12.78 21.97
N THR A 201 5.06 -12.32 22.39
CA THR A 201 4.87 -11.61 23.66
C THR A 201 5.17 -12.54 24.85
N GLN A 202 4.80 -13.82 24.77
CA GLN A 202 5.14 -14.82 25.78
C GLN A 202 6.64 -15.09 25.86
N ARG A 203 7.35 -15.14 24.72
CA ARG A 203 8.82 -15.33 24.68
C ARG A 203 9.61 -14.12 25.18
N ALA A 204 9.02 -12.93 25.11
CA ALA A 204 9.65 -11.68 25.50
C ALA A 204 9.52 -11.35 27.00
N ARG A 205 8.64 -12.06 27.71
CA ARG A 205 8.48 -12.00 29.18
C ARG A 205 9.50 -12.89 29.87
#